data_AF-A0A9D4NJB3-F1
#
_entry.id   AF-A0A9D4NJB3-F1
#
_cell.length_a   1.000
_cell.length_b   1.000
_cell.length_c   1.000
_cell.angle_alpha   90.00
_cell.angle_beta   90.00
_cell.angle_gamma   90.00
#
_symmetry.space_group_name_H-M   'P 1'
#
loop_
_entity.id
_entity.type
_entity.pdbx_description
1 polymer ?
#
loop_
_entity_poly.entity_id
_entity_poly.type
_entity_poly.pdbx_seq_one_letter_code
_entity_poly.pdbx_strand_id
1 'polypeptide(L)'
;MSSSFNQQIEFFNLQPDMETPSTSGNISGTNIHENRTTDCYPTPNITTFDSNKMTLKNSVIKGYHMFKIRPFITSPPTQLIVDREYSNKKDPDACLVWLPTLETFPKSVYDTVTDEKRQLTLSDVAGLPKGHVPKILSNFFSSIMNEGGTITPEVTGEPVPSFPPWPAPIEEGGDVVLPCNYAINHSDIKASFSKLCLLLEKSPEGSAMDLSIETTPKA
;
A
#
# COMPACT_ATOMS: atom_id res chain seq x y z
N MET A 1 36.95 -1.87 34.03
CA MET A 1 37.50 -1.23 32.83
C MET A 1 36.49 -1.46 31.70
N SER A 2 35.33 -0.80 31.71
CA SER A 2 35.05 0.51 31.09
C SER A 2 35.38 0.56 29.59
N SER A 3 34.36 0.35 28.75
CA SER A 3 34.28 0.99 27.44
C SER A 3 32.81 1.07 27.03
N SER A 4 32.23 2.24 27.27
CA SER A 4 30.89 2.66 26.85
C SER A 4 31.04 3.29 25.47
N PHE A 5 30.43 2.69 24.44
CA PHE A 5 30.34 3.28 23.10
C PHE A 5 29.00 4.04 22.99
N ASN A 6 29.06 5.33 23.26
CA ASN A 6 28.01 6.29 22.90
C ASN A 6 28.27 6.76 21.46
N GLN A 7 27.29 6.58 20.57
CA GLN A 7 27.24 7.34 19.32
C GLN A 7 25.96 8.18 19.31
N GLN A 8 26.15 9.48 19.53
CA GLN A 8 25.20 10.53 19.22
C GLN A 8 25.05 10.62 17.70
N ILE A 9 23.82 10.60 17.21
CA ILE A 9 23.48 10.95 15.83
C ILE A 9 23.17 12.44 15.82
N GLU A 10 24.02 13.23 15.16
CA GLU A 10 23.80 14.65 14.90
C GLU A 10 22.81 14.85 13.75
N PHE A 11 21.79 15.67 14.00
CA PHE A 11 20.83 16.14 13.01
C PHE A 11 21.45 17.25 12.16
N PHE A 12 21.64 17.01 10.86
CA PHE A 12 21.97 18.08 9.91
C PHE A 12 20.70 18.85 9.50
N ASN A 13 20.62 20.09 9.99
CA ASN A 13 19.75 21.14 9.47
C ASN A 13 20.27 21.62 8.11
N LEU A 14 19.42 21.58 7.08
CA LEU A 14 19.63 22.31 5.84
C LEU A 14 18.32 23.00 5.46
N GLN A 15 18.25 24.30 5.71
CA GLN A 15 17.36 25.23 5.00
C GLN A 15 17.90 25.44 3.57
N PRO A 16 17.02 25.79 2.64
CA PRO A 16 17.40 26.87 1.74
C PRO A 16 16.33 27.97 1.63
N ASP A 17 16.88 29.17 1.44
CA ASP A 17 16.22 30.46 1.40
C ASP A 17 15.25 30.65 0.22
N MET A 18 14.36 31.61 0.46
CA MET A 18 13.46 32.23 -0.50
C MET A 18 14.22 32.94 -1.62
N GLU A 19 13.66 32.91 -2.83
CA GLU A 19 13.53 34.08 -3.69
C GLU A 19 12.50 33.83 -4.81
N THR A 20 11.56 34.78 -4.98
CA THR A 20 10.69 34.92 -6.16
C THR A 20 11.28 35.99 -7.08
N PRO A 21 10.93 35.99 -8.38
CA PRO A 21 10.09 37.11 -8.82
C PRO A 21 8.99 36.75 -9.85
N SER A 22 7.97 37.59 -9.78
CA SER A 22 6.82 37.80 -10.67
C SER A 22 7.16 37.99 -12.15
N THR A 23 6.28 37.57 -13.07
CA THR A 23 5.81 38.41 -14.19
C THR A 23 4.41 37.98 -14.67
N SER A 24 3.59 39.00 -14.90
CA SER A 24 2.23 39.06 -15.44
C SER A 24 2.07 38.58 -16.89
N GLY A 25 0.89 38.05 -17.23
CA GLY A 25 0.42 37.89 -18.61
C GLY A 25 -1.06 37.50 -18.70
N ASN A 26 -1.93 38.50 -18.79
CA ASN A 26 -3.36 38.36 -19.13
C ASN A 26 -3.52 38.01 -20.61
N ILE A 27 -4.30 36.96 -20.95
CA ILE A 27 -5.00 36.89 -22.24
C ILE A 27 -6.42 36.33 -22.03
N SER A 28 -7.38 37.12 -22.50
CA SER A 28 -8.82 36.89 -22.61
C SER A 28 -9.17 35.94 -23.77
N GLY A 29 -10.24 35.15 -23.68
CA GLY A 29 -10.83 34.53 -24.87
C GLY A 29 -11.77 33.34 -24.67
N THR A 30 -13.04 33.64 -24.41
CA THR A 30 -14.27 32.98 -24.92
C THR A 30 -14.54 31.48 -24.73
N ASN A 31 -15.68 31.22 -24.06
CA ASN A 31 -16.51 30.01 -24.07
C ASN A 31 -16.80 29.46 -25.47
N ILE A 32 -16.72 28.14 -25.63
CA ILE A 32 -17.52 27.38 -26.62
C ILE A 32 -18.06 26.13 -25.92
N HIS A 33 -19.39 25.99 -26.02
CA HIS A 33 -20.22 24.88 -25.54
C HIS A 33 -19.76 23.51 -26.04
N GLU A 34 -19.76 22.57 -25.09
CA GLU A 34 -20.37 21.24 -25.14
C GLU A 34 -20.77 20.69 -26.51
N ASN A 35 -20.12 19.59 -26.89
CA ASN A 35 -20.78 18.39 -27.41
C ASN A 35 -19.76 17.25 -27.38
N ARG A 36 -19.72 16.51 -26.26
CA ARG A 36 -18.97 15.26 -26.16
C ARG A 36 -19.99 14.14 -26.07
N THR A 37 -20.28 13.55 -27.22
CA THR A 37 -21.01 12.30 -27.37
C THR A 37 -20.34 11.25 -26.48
N THR A 38 -21.01 10.87 -25.40
CA THR A 38 -20.64 9.73 -24.57
C THR A 38 -21.02 8.47 -25.32
N ASP A 39 -20.08 7.94 -26.09
CA ASP A 39 -20.22 6.62 -26.68
C ASP A 39 -20.30 5.56 -25.58
N CYS A 40 -21.34 4.75 -25.71
CA CYS A 40 -21.76 3.71 -24.79
C CYS A 40 -20.67 2.64 -24.61
N TYR A 41 -20.08 2.57 -23.42
CA TYR A 41 -19.47 1.33 -22.96
C TYR A 41 -20.58 0.35 -22.58
N PRO A 42 -20.49 -0.94 -22.95
CA PRO A 42 -21.44 -1.93 -22.48
C PRO A 42 -21.37 -1.99 -20.96
N THR A 43 -22.45 -1.58 -20.30
CA THR A 43 -22.63 -1.69 -18.86
C THR A 43 -22.56 -3.18 -18.51
N PRO A 44 -21.54 -3.66 -17.77
CA PRO A 44 -21.54 -5.04 -17.31
C PRO A 44 -22.80 -5.26 -16.45
N ASN A 45 -23.47 -6.40 -16.61
CA ASN A 45 -24.64 -6.77 -15.81
C ASN A 45 -24.29 -6.64 -14.32
N ILE A 46 -24.72 -5.54 -13.69
CA ILE A 46 -24.43 -5.26 -12.28
C ILE A 46 -25.36 -6.13 -11.46
N THR A 47 -24.88 -7.30 -11.07
CA THR A 47 -25.45 -8.07 -9.96
C THR A 47 -25.44 -7.15 -8.73
N THR A 48 -26.53 -7.07 -7.99
CA THR A 48 -26.61 -6.28 -6.76
C THR A 48 -25.60 -6.79 -5.75
N PHE A 49 -24.55 -6.01 -5.48
CA PHE A 49 -23.53 -6.29 -4.47
C PHE A 49 -24.00 -5.73 -3.12
N ASP A 50 -24.23 -6.60 -2.14
CA ASP A 50 -24.60 -6.22 -0.76
C ASP A 50 -23.36 -6.07 0.17
N SER A 51 -22.13 -6.21 -0.35
CA SER A 51 -20.92 -6.05 0.45
C SER A 51 -20.21 -4.72 0.18
N ASN A 52 -19.65 -4.14 1.24
CA ASN A 52 -18.76 -2.98 1.16
C ASN A 52 -17.29 -3.39 1.03
N LYS A 53 -17.03 -4.63 0.57
CA LYS A 53 -15.70 -5.24 0.60
C LYS A 53 -15.30 -5.81 -0.75
N MET A 54 -14.11 -5.44 -1.20
CA MET A 54 -13.46 -6.03 -2.36
C MET A 54 -12.08 -6.56 -1.97
N THR A 55 -11.62 -7.56 -2.70
CA THR A 55 -10.36 -8.24 -2.46
C THR A 55 -9.51 -8.18 -3.72
N LEU A 56 -8.32 -7.61 -3.59
CA LEU A 56 -7.27 -7.58 -4.60
C LEU A 56 -6.26 -8.68 -4.26
N LYS A 57 -6.31 -9.77 -5.01
CA LYS A 57 -5.45 -10.94 -4.80
C LYS A 57 -4.16 -10.84 -5.61
N ASN A 58 -3.20 -11.67 -5.23
CA ASN A 58 -1.93 -11.83 -5.94
C ASN A 58 -1.18 -10.50 -6.07
N SER A 59 -1.28 -9.64 -5.06
CA SER A 59 -0.54 -8.39 -5.00
C SER A 59 0.71 -8.56 -4.14
N VAL A 60 1.43 -7.46 -3.91
CA VAL A 60 2.68 -7.48 -3.16
C VAL A 60 2.84 -6.25 -2.29
N ILE A 61 3.54 -6.39 -1.17
CA ILE A 61 4.11 -5.29 -0.40
C ILE A 61 5.57 -5.11 -0.86
N LYS A 62 5.94 -3.88 -1.24
CA LYS A 62 7.28 -3.53 -1.74
C LYS A 62 8.18 -2.97 -0.63
N GLY A 63 9.46 -2.78 -0.95
CA GLY A 63 10.40 -2.12 -0.04
C GLY A 63 10.97 -3.02 1.05
N TYR A 64 10.78 -4.35 0.98
CA TYR A 64 11.27 -5.29 1.99
C TYR A 64 12.77 -5.12 2.29
N HIS A 65 13.58 -4.71 1.32
CA HIS A 65 15.01 -4.47 1.51
C HIS A 65 15.35 -3.29 2.43
N MET A 66 14.44 -2.32 2.58
CA MET A 66 14.64 -1.21 3.53
C MET A 66 14.30 -1.66 4.95
N PHE A 67 13.19 -2.37 5.12
CA PHE A 67 12.66 -2.73 6.43
C PHE A 67 13.26 -4.04 6.96
N LYS A 68 13.40 -5.03 6.08
CA LYS A 68 13.94 -6.38 6.34
C LYS A 68 13.29 -7.05 7.55
N ILE A 69 11.98 -6.89 7.72
CA ILE A 69 11.25 -7.50 8.82
C ILE A 69 10.34 -8.59 8.25
N ARG A 70 10.62 -9.86 8.59
CA ARG A 70 9.84 -10.99 8.11
C ARG A 70 8.37 -10.92 8.55
N PRO A 71 7.42 -11.36 7.72
CA PRO A 71 6.01 -11.38 8.11
C PRO A 71 5.78 -12.37 9.25
N PHE A 72 4.87 -12.03 10.16
CA PHE A 72 4.38 -12.98 11.16
C PHE A 72 3.20 -13.73 10.55
N ILE A 73 3.44 -14.91 9.98
CA ILE A 73 2.43 -15.69 9.25
C ILE A 73 1.71 -16.62 10.24
N THR A 74 0.41 -16.41 10.40
CA THR A 74 -0.44 -17.14 11.35
C THR A 74 -1.64 -17.79 10.65
N SER A 75 -2.33 -18.68 11.36
CA SER A 75 -3.66 -19.18 10.97
C SER A 75 -4.65 -18.90 12.11
N PRO A 76 -5.62 -17.97 11.94
CA PRO A 76 -5.89 -17.17 10.74
C PRO A 76 -4.77 -16.18 10.39
N PRO A 77 -4.67 -15.72 9.12
CA PRO A 77 -3.63 -14.78 8.69
C PRO A 77 -3.59 -13.50 9.53
N THR A 78 -2.39 -13.03 9.84
CA THR A 78 -2.21 -11.74 10.52
C THR A 78 -2.64 -10.63 9.56
N GLN A 79 -3.61 -9.83 10.00
CA GLN A 79 -4.09 -8.67 9.29
C GLN A 79 -3.15 -7.49 9.54
N LEU A 80 -2.46 -7.04 8.50
CA LEU A 80 -1.59 -5.87 8.57
C LEU A 80 -2.40 -4.57 8.47
N ILE A 81 -1.75 -3.44 8.75
CA ILE A 81 -2.38 -2.12 8.69
C ILE A 81 -1.74 -1.33 7.55
N VAL A 82 -2.55 -0.69 6.71
CA VAL A 82 -2.08 0.31 5.75
C VAL A 82 -2.35 1.69 6.34
N ASP A 83 -1.35 2.57 6.27
CA ASP A 83 -1.50 3.97 6.67
C ASP A 83 -0.74 4.88 5.71
N ARG A 84 -1.12 6.16 5.65
CA ARG A 84 -0.51 7.15 4.77
C ARG A 84 0.86 7.59 5.31
N GLU A 85 1.85 7.69 4.43
CA GLU A 85 3.18 8.21 4.75
C GLU A 85 3.33 9.67 4.31
N TYR A 86 2.86 10.59 5.16
CA TYR A 86 2.88 12.04 4.86
C TYR A 86 4.28 12.63 4.66
N SER A 87 5.32 12.00 5.20
CA SER A 87 6.70 12.47 5.13
C SER A 87 7.46 12.00 3.88
N ASN A 88 6.84 11.22 3.01
CA ASN A 88 7.51 10.67 1.83
C ASN A 88 7.78 11.76 0.78
N LYS A 89 9.07 12.06 0.57
CA LYS A 89 9.50 13.10 -0.38
C LYS A 89 9.40 12.69 -1.86
N LYS A 90 9.25 11.39 -2.16
CA LYS A 90 9.26 10.84 -3.52
C LYS A 90 7.85 10.57 -4.06
N ASP A 91 6.91 10.24 -3.19
CA ASP A 91 5.52 9.93 -3.53
C ASP A 91 4.59 10.50 -2.45
N PRO A 92 3.85 11.59 -2.73
CA PRO A 92 2.95 12.24 -1.75
C PRO A 92 1.73 11.38 -1.37
N ASP A 93 1.47 10.31 -2.13
CA ASP A 93 0.42 9.34 -1.83
C ASP A 93 0.96 8.01 -1.30
N ALA A 94 2.26 7.96 -0.96
CA ALA A 94 2.87 6.77 -0.40
C ALA A 94 2.07 6.26 0.80
N CYS A 95 1.88 4.94 0.83
CA CYS A 95 1.24 4.25 1.93
C CYS A 95 2.21 3.22 2.51
N LEU A 96 2.41 3.26 3.82
CA LEU A 96 3.20 2.31 4.58
C LEU A 96 2.32 1.15 5.04
N VAL A 97 2.92 -0.03 5.09
CA VAL A 97 2.32 -1.24 5.64
C VAL A 97 2.97 -1.54 6.98
N TRP A 98 2.17 -1.71 8.02
CA TRP A 98 2.59 -1.89 9.39
C TRP A 98 2.19 -3.25 9.91
N LEU A 99 3.05 -3.85 10.73
CA LEU A 99 2.60 -4.92 11.63
C LEU A 99 1.75 -4.27 12.72
N PRO A 100 0.62 -4.89 13.12
CA PRO A 100 -0.16 -4.42 14.25
C PRO A 100 0.69 -4.26 15.51
N THR A 101 0.23 -3.41 16.43
CA THR A 101 0.87 -3.24 17.73
C THR A 101 0.78 -4.54 18.53
N LEU A 102 1.74 -4.75 19.45
CA LEU A 102 1.88 -6.00 20.18
C LEU A 102 0.60 -6.38 20.95
N GLU A 103 -0.12 -5.38 21.45
CA GLU A 103 -1.38 -5.52 22.22
C GLU A 103 -2.52 -6.15 21.42
N THR A 104 -2.47 -6.10 20.08
CA THR A 104 -3.47 -6.72 19.22
C THR A 104 -3.32 -8.24 19.11
N PHE A 105 -2.18 -8.79 19.53
CA PHE A 105 -1.91 -10.21 19.50
C PHE A 105 -2.17 -10.87 20.86
N PRO A 106 -2.53 -12.17 20.89
CA PRO A 106 -2.54 -12.94 22.12
C PRO A 106 -1.17 -12.94 22.79
N LYS A 107 -1.11 -12.73 24.11
CA LYS A 107 0.16 -12.73 24.86
C LYS A 107 1.00 -14.00 24.68
N SER A 108 0.35 -15.13 24.43
CA SER A 108 1.01 -16.41 24.21
C SER A 108 1.93 -16.44 22.98
N VAL A 109 1.79 -15.50 22.04
CA VAL A 109 2.61 -15.46 20.82
C VAL A 109 3.71 -14.40 20.84
N TYR A 110 3.86 -13.61 21.92
CA TYR A 110 4.81 -12.49 21.96
C TYR A 110 6.26 -12.93 21.76
N ASP A 111 6.64 -14.07 22.35
CA ASP A 111 8.00 -14.61 22.26
C ASP A 111 8.21 -15.50 21.02
N THR A 112 7.23 -15.57 20.11
CA THR A 112 7.36 -16.38 18.89
C THR A 112 8.44 -15.78 18.00
N VAL A 113 9.43 -16.59 17.63
CA VAL A 113 10.49 -16.18 16.71
C VAL A 113 9.90 -15.95 15.32
N THR A 114 10.10 -14.74 14.78
CA THR A 114 9.63 -14.32 13.45
C THR A 114 10.76 -14.27 12.43
N ASP A 115 12.01 -14.10 12.89
CA ASP A 115 13.21 -14.17 12.06
C ASP A 115 14.28 -14.99 12.78
N GLU A 116 14.39 -16.27 12.43
CA GLU A 116 15.38 -17.19 13.00
C GLU A 116 16.82 -16.72 12.78
N LYS A 117 17.13 -16.06 11.66
CA LYS A 117 18.50 -15.62 11.37
C LYS A 117 18.95 -14.51 12.30
N ARG A 118 18.02 -13.65 12.72
CA ARG A 118 18.28 -12.51 13.61
C ARG A 118 17.86 -12.75 15.05
N GLN A 119 17.22 -13.88 15.32
CA GLN A 119 16.63 -14.21 16.62
C GLN A 119 15.65 -13.12 17.10
N LEU A 120 14.86 -12.56 16.17
CA LEU A 120 13.82 -11.58 16.50
C LEU A 120 12.50 -12.28 16.79
N THR A 121 11.83 -11.85 17.86
CA THR A 121 10.48 -12.32 18.23
C THR A 121 9.40 -11.38 17.71
N LEU A 122 8.12 -11.73 17.91
CA LEU A 122 7.00 -10.85 17.62
C LEU A 122 7.07 -9.56 18.45
N SER A 123 7.45 -9.65 19.72
CA SER A 123 7.59 -8.48 20.59
C SER A 123 8.62 -7.48 20.10
N ASP A 124 9.67 -7.93 19.42
CA ASP A 124 10.71 -7.07 18.87
C ASP A 124 10.23 -6.29 17.63
N VAL A 125 9.24 -6.82 16.91
CA VAL A 125 8.87 -6.33 15.57
C VAL A 125 7.45 -5.80 15.44
N ALA A 126 6.59 -6.03 16.44
CA ALA A 126 5.23 -5.50 16.46
C ALA A 126 5.23 -3.96 16.40
N GLY A 127 4.29 -3.39 15.64
CA GLY A 127 4.24 -1.95 15.40
C GLY A 127 5.31 -1.40 14.46
N LEU A 128 6.21 -2.23 13.92
CA LEU A 128 7.21 -1.78 12.93
C LEU A 128 6.67 -1.84 11.49
N PRO A 129 7.14 -0.95 10.61
CA PRO A 129 6.77 -0.96 9.20
C PRO A 129 7.41 -2.16 8.48
N LYS A 130 6.63 -2.80 7.60
CA LYS A 130 7.03 -3.97 6.80
C LYS A 130 7.40 -3.62 5.38
N GLY A 131 6.89 -2.51 4.87
CA GLY A 131 7.01 -2.18 3.47
C GLY A 131 6.08 -1.05 3.05
N HIS A 132 6.02 -0.85 1.75
CA HIS A 132 5.14 0.10 1.09
C HIS A 132 4.14 -0.63 0.21
N VAL A 133 2.97 0.00 0.06
CA VAL A 133 2.04 -0.33 -0.99
C VAL A 133 2.71 -0.09 -2.36
N PRO A 134 2.46 -0.91 -3.40
CA PRO A 134 2.95 -0.65 -4.74
C PRO A 134 2.55 0.75 -5.22
N LYS A 135 3.48 1.48 -5.82
CA LYS A 135 3.25 2.85 -6.32
C LYS A 135 1.99 3.00 -7.18
N ILE A 136 1.69 2.00 -8.01
CA ILE A 136 0.50 1.99 -8.87
C ILE A 136 -0.81 2.00 -8.05
N LEU A 137 -0.80 1.51 -6.81
CA LEU A 137 -1.96 1.47 -5.90
C LEU A 137 -1.96 2.60 -4.87
N SER A 138 -0.80 3.23 -4.60
CA SER A 138 -0.63 4.26 -3.55
C SER A 138 -1.69 5.36 -3.59
N ASN A 139 -1.88 6.01 -4.74
CA ASN A 139 -2.87 7.09 -4.89
C ASN A 139 -4.30 6.61 -4.65
N PHE A 140 -4.66 5.44 -5.19
CA PHE A 140 -5.98 4.87 -4.98
C PHE A 140 -6.23 4.54 -3.50
N PHE A 141 -5.26 3.90 -2.83
CA PHE A 141 -5.37 3.54 -1.42
C PHE A 141 -5.43 4.76 -0.51
N SER A 142 -4.62 5.78 -0.79
CA SER A 142 -4.66 7.10 -0.15
C SER A 142 -6.06 7.71 -0.26
N SER A 143 -6.68 7.72 -1.45
CA SER A 143 -8.05 8.23 -1.64
C SER A 143 -9.08 7.47 -0.79
N ILE A 144 -9.05 6.14 -0.81
CA ILE A 144 -9.96 5.30 -0.03
C ILE A 144 -9.86 5.62 1.46
N MET A 145 -8.64 5.75 2.00
CA MET A 145 -8.44 6.08 3.41
C MET A 145 -8.91 7.51 3.76
N ASN A 146 -8.71 8.49 2.86
CA ASN A 146 -9.22 9.85 3.06
C ASN A 146 -10.75 9.91 3.05
N GLU A 147 -11.40 8.98 2.34
CA GLU A 147 -12.86 8.82 2.28
C GLU A 147 -13.41 7.97 3.46
N GLY A 148 -12.56 7.57 4.40
CA GLY A 148 -12.93 6.79 5.59
C GLY A 148 -13.01 5.27 5.36
N GLY A 149 -12.53 4.79 4.22
CA GLY A 149 -12.35 3.36 3.95
C GLY A 149 -11.15 2.76 4.69
N THR A 150 -11.06 1.43 4.69
CA THR A 150 -9.96 0.70 5.33
C THR A 150 -9.35 -0.31 4.37
N ILE A 151 -8.05 -0.54 4.54
CA ILE A 151 -7.29 -1.46 3.69
C ILE A 151 -6.41 -2.33 4.58
N THR A 152 -6.53 -3.64 4.38
CA THR A 152 -5.89 -4.65 5.21
C THR A 152 -5.16 -5.64 4.30
N PRO A 153 -3.81 -5.62 4.27
CA PRO A 153 -3.02 -6.64 3.62
C PRO A 153 -2.98 -7.91 4.47
N GLU A 154 -3.13 -9.05 3.82
CA GLU A 154 -2.90 -10.38 4.37
C GLU A 154 -1.70 -10.98 3.62
N VAL A 155 -0.59 -11.18 4.33
CA VAL A 155 0.61 -11.77 3.73
C VAL A 155 0.36 -13.26 3.48
N THR A 156 0.65 -13.70 2.26
CA THR A 156 0.35 -15.06 1.80
C THR A 156 1.59 -15.97 1.75
N GLY A 157 2.77 -15.42 2.04
CA GLY A 157 4.01 -16.19 2.02
C GLY A 157 5.23 -15.41 2.47
N GLU A 158 6.38 -16.09 2.38
CA GLU A 158 7.69 -15.53 2.70
C GLU A 158 8.12 -14.43 1.71
N PRO A 159 9.12 -13.60 2.06
CA PRO A 159 9.72 -12.67 1.11
C PRO A 159 10.27 -13.42 -0.12
N VAL A 160 9.90 -12.97 -1.32
CA VAL A 160 10.31 -13.57 -2.60
C VAL A 160 10.97 -12.54 -3.52
N PRO A 161 11.85 -12.97 -4.44
CA PRO A 161 12.34 -12.11 -5.51
C PRO A 161 11.20 -11.50 -6.35
N SER A 162 11.38 -10.28 -6.84
CA SER A 162 10.50 -9.54 -7.74
C SER A 162 10.80 -10.01 -9.15
N PHE A 163 9.88 -10.76 -9.73
CA PHE A 163 9.94 -11.25 -11.10
C PHE A 163 8.70 -10.79 -11.88
N PRO A 164 8.74 -10.75 -13.23
CA PRO A 164 7.60 -10.33 -14.03
C PRO A 164 6.29 -11.06 -13.64
N PRO A 165 5.16 -10.33 -13.58
CA PRO A 165 4.95 -8.96 -14.07
C PRO A 165 5.35 -7.86 -13.07
N TRP A 166 5.93 -8.21 -11.93
CA TRP A 166 6.52 -7.21 -11.04
C TRP A 166 7.84 -6.72 -11.65
N PRO A 167 8.10 -5.41 -11.69
CA PRO A 167 9.24 -4.86 -12.39
C PRO A 167 10.53 -5.51 -11.88
N ALA A 168 11.39 -5.86 -12.84
CA ALA A 168 12.73 -6.29 -12.52
C ALA A 168 13.43 -5.13 -11.79
N PRO A 169 14.12 -5.43 -10.69
CA PRO A 169 14.81 -4.43 -9.90
C PRO A 169 15.90 -3.73 -10.74
N ILE A 170 15.97 -2.40 -10.61
CA ILE A 170 16.97 -1.55 -11.29
C ILE A 170 18.20 -1.33 -10.37
N GLU A 171 18.08 -1.62 -9.07
CA GLU A 171 19.13 -1.45 -8.06
C GLU A 171 19.32 -2.71 -7.23
N GLU A 172 20.56 -2.94 -6.75
CA GLU A 172 20.97 -4.09 -5.93
C GLU A 172 20.16 -4.15 -4.62
N GLY A 173 19.27 -5.14 -4.50
CA GLY A 173 18.43 -5.31 -3.31
C GLY A 173 17.02 -4.72 -3.45
N GLY A 174 16.64 -4.08 -4.55
CA GLY A 174 15.24 -3.72 -4.85
C GLY A 174 14.31 -4.92 -5.10
N ASP A 175 14.91 -6.11 -5.06
CA ASP A 175 14.44 -7.36 -5.63
C ASP A 175 13.47 -8.11 -4.75
N VAL A 176 13.17 -7.73 -3.51
CA VAL A 176 12.37 -8.58 -2.62
C VAL A 176 11.04 -7.95 -2.26
N VAL A 177 9.97 -8.73 -2.42
CA VAL A 177 8.59 -8.34 -2.12
C VAL A 177 7.94 -9.35 -1.17
N LEU A 178 6.94 -8.91 -0.42
CA LEU A 178 6.09 -9.81 0.36
C LEU A 178 4.81 -10.08 -0.42
N PRO A 179 4.49 -11.33 -0.80
CA PRO A 179 3.25 -11.64 -1.50
C PRO A 179 2.06 -11.44 -0.55
N CYS A 180 0.99 -10.81 -1.03
CA CYS A 180 -0.18 -10.52 -0.21
C CYS A 180 -1.49 -10.43 -1.00
N ASN A 181 -2.59 -10.47 -0.27
CA ASN A 181 -3.91 -10.05 -0.75
C ASN A 181 -4.33 -8.79 0.02
N TYR A 182 -4.94 -7.82 -0.64
CA TYR A 182 -5.53 -6.66 0.03
C TYR A 182 -7.03 -6.83 0.15
N ALA A 183 -7.55 -6.79 1.38
CA ALA A 183 -8.96 -6.56 1.65
C ALA A 183 -9.21 -5.05 1.73
N ILE A 184 -10.17 -4.54 0.95
CA ILE A 184 -10.48 -3.12 0.83
C ILE A 184 -11.94 -2.92 1.18
N ASN A 185 -12.21 -2.15 2.23
CA ASN A 185 -13.55 -1.77 2.63
C ASN A 185 -13.82 -0.31 2.27
N HIS A 186 -14.90 -0.07 1.53
CA HIS A 186 -15.29 1.27 1.12
C HIS A 186 -16.81 1.40 1.00
N SER A 187 -17.35 2.57 1.35
CA SER A 187 -18.79 2.85 1.31
C SER A 187 -19.35 2.83 -0.12
N ASP A 188 -18.58 3.32 -1.10
CA ASP A 188 -18.89 3.21 -2.52
C ASP A 188 -18.00 2.16 -3.18
N ILE A 189 -18.33 0.88 -2.95
CA ILE A 189 -17.53 -0.23 -3.48
C ILE A 189 -17.59 -0.32 -5.00
N LYS A 190 -18.71 0.08 -5.62
CA LYS A 190 -18.91 -0.05 -7.07
C LYS A 190 -18.05 0.94 -7.84
N ALA A 191 -18.04 2.20 -7.41
CA ALA A 191 -17.17 3.20 -8.01
C ALA A 191 -15.70 2.86 -7.77
N SER A 192 -15.35 2.43 -6.56
CA SER A 192 -13.97 2.03 -6.20
C SER A 192 -13.49 0.83 -6.99
N PHE A 193 -14.32 -0.20 -7.16
CA PHE A 193 -14.01 -1.37 -7.99
C PHE A 193 -13.74 -0.97 -9.44
N SER A 194 -14.63 -0.14 -10.01
CA SER A 194 -14.49 0.33 -11.40
C SER A 194 -13.21 1.14 -11.62
N LYS A 195 -12.89 2.04 -10.67
CA LYS A 195 -11.64 2.82 -10.68
C LYS A 195 -10.42 1.92 -10.60
N LEU A 196 -10.44 0.91 -9.72
CA LEU A 196 -9.31 0.00 -9.53
C LEU A 196 -9.12 -0.92 -10.75
N CYS A 197 -10.18 -1.45 -11.36
CA CYS A 197 -10.08 -2.18 -12.64
C CYS A 197 -9.34 -1.36 -13.71
N LEU A 198 -9.79 -0.12 -13.95
CA LEU A 198 -9.18 0.77 -14.94
C LEU A 198 -7.72 1.10 -14.62
N LEU A 199 -7.34 1.11 -13.34
CA LEU A 199 -5.98 1.34 -12.88
C LEU A 199 -5.09 0.12 -13.18
N LEU A 200 -5.58 -1.08 -12.89
CA LEU A 200 -4.85 -2.34 -13.14
C LEU A 200 -4.65 -2.59 -14.64
N GLU A 201 -5.66 -2.32 -15.48
CA GLU A 201 -5.56 -2.47 -16.94
C GLU A 201 -4.48 -1.58 -17.57
N LYS A 202 -4.16 -0.45 -16.95
CA LYS A 202 -3.18 0.53 -17.46
C LYS A 202 -1.74 0.24 -17.04
N SER A 203 -1.51 -0.77 -16.21
CA SER A 203 -0.20 -1.07 -15.63
C SER A 203 0.20 -2.52 -15.92
N PRO A 204 1.46 -2.78 -16.32
CA PRO A 204 1.97 -4.15 -16.48
C PRO A 204 1.80 -5.00 -15.21
N GLU A 205 2.04 -4.42 -14.04
CA GLU A 205 1.87 -5.09 -12.74
C GLU A 205 0.43 -5.51 -12.47
N GLY A 206 -0.55 -4.77 -13.00
CA GLY A 206 -1.96 -5.09 -12.83
C GLY A 206 -2.34 -6.44 -13.44
N SER A 207 -1.59 -6.94 -14.42
CA SER A 207 -1.82 -8.25 -15.05
C SER A 207 -1.59 -9.46 -14.12
N ALA A 208 -0.89 -9.29 -12.99
CA ALA A 208 -0.76 -10.33 -11.97
C ALA A 208 -1.87 -10.30 -10.92
N MET A 209 -2.63 -9.20 -10.82
CA MET A 209 -3.57 -9.00 -9.73
C MET A 209 -4.99 -9.36 -10.14
N ASP A 210 -5.70 -10.04 -9.24
CA ASP A 210 -7.09 -10.42 -9.46
C ASP A 210 -8.00 -9.63 -8.51
N LEU A 211 -8.88 -8.81 -9.06
CA LEU A 211 -9.84 -8.03 -8.28
C LEU A 211 -11.21 -8.74 -8.25
N SER A 212 -11.80 -8.85 -7.06
CA SER A 212 -13.11 -9.47 -6.85
C SER A 212 -13.90 -8.76 -5.75
N ILE A 213 -15.23 -8.83 -5.82
CA ILE A 213 -16.14 -8.37 -4.75
C ILE A 213 -16.63 -9.61 -4.00
N GLU A 214 -16.61 -9.57 -2.66
CA GLU A 214 -17.18 -10.65 -1.87
C GLU A 214 -18.71 -10.53 -1.91
N THR A 215 -19.41 -11.49 -2.51
CA THR A 215 -20.87 -11.56 -2.40
C THR A 215 -21.22 -12.42 -1.20
N THR A 216 -21.63 -11.82 -0.09
CA THR A 216 -22.21 -12.60 1.01
C THR A 216 -23.55 -13.17 0.52
N PRO A 217 -23.77 -14.49 0.54
CA PRO A 217 -25.07 -15.05 0.21
C PRO A 217 -26.11 -14.47 1.16
N LYS A 218 -27.18 -13.91 0.62
CA LYS A 218 -28.34 -13.50 1.42
C LYS A 218 -28.97 -14.77 2.00
N ALA A 219 -28.99 -14.87 3.33
CA ALA A 219 -29.62 -15.97 4.06
C ALA A 219 -31.12 -16.04 3.79
#